data_AF-A0A9E6DMF8-F1
#
_entry.id   AF-A0A9E6DMF8-F1
#
_cell.length_a   1.000
_cell.length_b   1.000
_cell.length_c   1.000
_cell.angle_alpha   90.00
_cell.angle_beta   90.00
_cell.angle_gamma   90.00
#
_symmetry.space_group_name_H-M   'P 1'
#
loop_
_entity.id
_entity.type
_entity.pdbx_description
1 polymer ?
#
loop_
_entity_poly.entity_id
_entity_poly.type
_entity_poly.pdbx_seq_one_letter_code
_entity_poly.pdbx_strand_id
1 'polypeptide(L)'
;MAVIAVIGGTPIAVLALWIAVNRVEWLGPFVADGLRSVIGAENVTSIEDFGYSVQDKVFRFTRRGQKPKAYWAVPETSARPQPNPSPDQNGSDASPVLPPFQPKAAGPVHESWSAPGDGQWVGIQDPKRPKEEPRLYKTLLHPDKNRSWAELFVVAIDLRRADIHMVAGRYEPQAREEEAKEIERPGTIPETHRTNVLAAFNGGFKTEHGRYGMFLGGLTFVKARKGVCTLVKYKDGRMRLASWGKVKDQQADMLWWRQTPNCMYEDGKVNSRLESGNTRKWGATLDGETVIRRSAIGLSPDNDTLYIGISNHTTAPAIALGMHHVGAPTVAQLDVNFSYPKFVVFSKNAKTEERLALPLADGFEFSDGEFIRDRARRDFFYIMPAKGERRTAQK
;
A
#
# COMPACT_ATOMS: atom_id res chain seq x y z
N MET A 1 -25.09 -37.10 -29.83
CA MET A 1 -26.33 -36.65 -29.14
C MET A 1 -26.07 -36.85 -27.66
N ALA A 2 -25.95 -35.89 -26.75
CA ALA A 2 -26.12 -34.43 -26.66
C ALA A 2 -25.15 -34.00 -25.51
N VAL A 3 -24.62 -32.79 -25.30
CA VAL A 3 -24.94 -31.41 -25.66
C VAL A 3 -23.58 -30.69 -25.74
N ILE A 4 -23.16 -30.27 -26.95
CA ILE A 4 -22.23 -29.15 -27.12
C ILE A 4 -23.15 -27.93 -27.26
N ALA A 5 -23.40 -27.22 -26.17
CA ALA A 5 -24.08 -25.94 -26.18
C ALA A 5 -23.05 -24.87 -25.81
N VAL A 6 -22.52 -24.29 -26.87
CA VAL A 6 -21.97 -22.93 -26.99
C VAL A 6 -22.42 -22.03 -25.83
N ILE A 7 -21.46 -21.39 -25.16
CA ILE A 7 -21.70 -20.18 -24.36
C ILE A 7 -22.13 -19.08 -25.34
N GLY A 8 -23.38 -19.18 -25.76
CA GLY A 8 -24.12 -18.28 -26.62
C GLY A 8 -25.38 -17.87 -25.87
N GLY A 9 -25.20 -17.40 -24.63
CA GLY A 9 -26.28 -16.73 -23.93
C GLY A 9 -26.57 -15.43 -24.66
N THR A 10 -27.83 -15.20 -25.05
CA THR A 10 -28.26 -13.89 -25.51
C THR A 10 -27.89 -12.83 -24.46
N PRO A 11 -27.63 -11.56 -24.84
CA PRO A 11 -27.26 -10.50 -23.89
C PRO A 11 -28.22 -10.40 -22.69
N ILE A 12 -29.48 -10.75 -22.90
CA ILE A 12 -30.53 -10.82 -21.88
C ILE A 12 -30.27 -11.93 -20.85
N ALA A 13 -29.84 -13.12 -21.27
CA ALA A 13 -29.54 -14.23 -20.37
C ALA A 13 -28.30 -13.94 -19.51
N VAL A 14 -27.29 -13.30 -20.10
CA VAL A 14 -26.09 -12.84 -19.38
C VAL A 14 -26.44 -11.77 -18.35
N LEU A 15 -27.29 -10.80 -18.72
CA LEU A 15 -27.77 -9.76 -17.82
C LEU A 15 -28.62 -10.33 -16.68
N ALA A 16 -29.53 -11.26 -16.98
CA ALA A 16 -30.38 -11.91 -15.99
C ALA A 16 -29.56 -12.75 -14.99
N LEU A 17 -28.58 -13.52 -15.47
CA LEU A 17 -27.66 -14.28 -14.62
C LEU A 17 -26.83 -13.35 -13.73
N TRP A 18 -26.37 -12.22 -14.28
CA TRP A 18 -25.62 -11.21 -13.53
C TRP A 18 -26.47 -10.54 -12.44
N ILE A 19 -27.73 -10.19 -12.72
CA ILE A 19 -28.66 -9.65 -11.72
C ILE A 19 -28.90 -10.69 -10.62
N ALA A 20 -29.11 -11.94 -11.00
CA ALA A 20 -29.36 -13.03 -10.04
C ALA A 20 -28.16 -13.23 -9.10
N VAL A 21 -26.93 -13.26 -9.63
CA VAL A 21 -25.71 -13.41 -8.82
C VAL A 21 -25.49 -12.23 -7.86
N ASN A 22 -25.85 -11.00 -8.24
CA ASN A 22 -25.66 -9.82 -7.38
C ASN A 22 -26.81 -9.53 -6.40
N ARG A 23 -27.95 -10.21 -6.56
CA ARG A 23 -29.12 -10.08 -5.66
C ARG A 23 -29.25 -11.26 -4.70
N VAL A 24 -28.59 -12.38 -4.98
CA VAL A 24 -28.74 -13.64 -4.26
C VAL A 24 -27.36 -14.14 -3.82
N GLU A 25 -27.04 -13.95 -2.54
CA GLU A 25 -25.70 -14.17 -1.97
C GLU A 25 -25.16 -15.60 -2.19
N TRP A 26 -26.01 -16.63 -2.20
CA TRP A 26 -25.59 -18.01 -2.39
C TRP A 26 -25.32 -18.39 -3.86
N LEU A 27 -25.83 -17.61 -4.81
CA LEU A 27 -25.76 -17.93 -6.24
C LEU A 27 -24.35 -17.69 -6.81
N GLY A 28 -23.66 -16.66 -6.31
CA GLY A 28 -22.28 -16.36 -6.70
C GLY A 28 -21.31 -17.50 -6.42
N PRO A 29 -21.24 -18.00 -5.16
CA PRO A 29 -20.47 -19.19 -4.81
C PRO A 29 -20.85 -20.42 -5.63
N PHE A 30 -22.14 -20.68 -5.82
CA PHE A 30 -22.62 -21.84 -6.60
C PHE A 30 -22.19 -21.81 -8.07
N VAL A 31 -22.30 -20.66 -8.73
CA VAL A 31 -21.85 -20.47 -10.12
C VAL A 31 -20.32 -20.58 -10.20
N ALA A 32 -19.60 -20.01 -9.23
CA ALA A 32 -18.15 -20.10 -9.15
C ALA A 32 -17.67 -21.56 -8.98
N ASP A 33 -18.33 -22.35 -8.14
CA ASP A 33 -18.00 -23.76 -7.90
C ASP A 33 -18.36 -24.64 -9.10
N GLY A 34 -19.46 -24.34 -9.80
CA GLY A 34 -19.81 -24.97 -11.07
C GLY A 34 -18.76 -24.71 -12.16
N LEU A 35 -18.23 -23.49 -12.27
CA LEU A 35 -17.17 -23.14 -13.22
C LEU A 35 -15.82 -23.77 -12.86
N ARG A 36 -15.51 -23.90 -11.55
CA ARG A 36 -14.28 -24.55 -11.07
C ARG A 36 -14.24 -26.04 -11.36
N SER A 37 -15.39 -26.72 -11.33
CA SER A 37 -15.46 -28.17 -11.58
C SER A 37 -15.23 -28.56 -13.05
N VAL A 38 -15.35 -27.60 -13.99
CA VAL A 38 -15.28 -27.87 -15.43
C VAL A 38 -13.94 -27.44 -16.06
N ILE A 39 -13.24 -26.43 -15.50
CA ILE A 39 -12.27 -25.65 -16.29
C ILE A 39 -10.81 -25.67 -15.76
N GLY A 40 -10.54 -26.19 -14.57
CA GLY A 40 -9.16 -26.37 -14.04
C GLY A 40 -8.48 -25.08 -13.53
N ALA A 41 -7.50 -25.23 -12.64
CA ALA A 41 -6.97 -24.15 -11.78
C ALA A 41 -6.21 -23.02 -12.52
N GLU A 42 -5.66 -23.26 -13.71
CA GLU A 42 -4.96 -22.22 -14.50
C GLU A 42 -5.92 -21.22 -15.17
N ASN A 43 -7.21 -21.55 -15.26
CA ASN A 43 -8.25 -20.68 -15.85
C ASN A 43 -8.94 -19.77 -14.82
N VAL A 44 -8.62 -19.86 -13.53
CA VAL A 44 -9.26 -19.06 -12.46
C VAL A 44 -8.90 -17.58 -12.56
N THR A 45 -7.64 -17.25 -12.87
CA THR A 45 -7.18 -15.85 -13.04
C THR A 45 -7.94 -15.16 -14.18
N SER A 46 -8.14 -15.86 -15.31
CA SER A 46 -8.90 -15.31 -16.44
C SER A 46 -10.39 -15.11 -16.13
N ILE A 47 -10.97 -15.89 -15.21
CA ILE A 47 -12.36 -15.77 -14.77
C ILE A 47 -12.51 -14.61 -13.78
N GLU A 48 -11.59 -14.47 -12.81
CA GLU A 48 -11.57 -13.32 -11.89
C GLU A 48 -11.39 -12.01 -12.66
N ASP A 49 -10.47 -11.98 -13.62
CA ASP A 49 -10.24 -10.81 -14.48
C ASP A 49 -11.44 -10.50 -15.38
N PHE A 50 -12.11 -11.52 -15.92
CA PHE A 50 -13.38 -11.33 -16.63
C PHE A 50 -14.43 -10.70 -15.71
N GLY A 51 -14.56 -11.20 -14.48
CA GLY A 51 -15.43 -10.64 -13.45
C GLY A 51 -15.16 -9.16 -13.17
N TYR A 52 -13.90 -8.79 -12.95
CA TYR A 52 -13.49 -7.39 -12.76
C TYR A 52 -13.78 -6.53 -13.99
N SER A 53 -13.53 -7.04 -15.21
CA SER A 53 -13.79 -6.31 -16.44
C SER A 53 -15.29 -6.05 -16.68
N VAL A 54 -16.14 -7.02 -16.34
CA VAL A 54 -17.60 -6.88 -16.42
C VAL A 54 -18.08 -5.90 -15.36
N GLN A 55 -17.59 -6.03 -14.12
CA GLN A 55 -17.91 -5.10 -13.04
C GLN A 55 -17.52 -3.66 -13.41
N ASP A 56 -16.33 -3.44 -13.95
CA ASP A 56 -15.88 -2.12 -14.39
C ASP A 56 -16.79 -1.54 -15.49
N LYS A 57 -17.14 -2.32 -16.52
CA LYS A 57 -18.07 -1.87 -17.57
C LYS A 57 -19.43 -1.49 -17.01
N VAL A 58 -19.97 -2.28 -16.08
CA VAL A 58 -21.24 -1.97 -15.41
C VAL A 58 -21.12 -0.70 -14.57
N PHE A 59 -20.04 -0.54 -13.79
CA PHE A 59 -19.86 0.64 -12.97
C PHE A 59 -19.66 1.90 -13.81
N ARG A 60 -18.91 1.82 -14.91
CA ARG A 60 -18.76 2.93 -15.86
C ARG A 60 -20.09 3.35 -16.50
N PHE A 61 -21.00 2.41 -16.72
CA PHE A 61 -22.35 2.73 -17.20
C PHE A 61 -23.26 3.29 -16.09
N THR A 62 -23.36 2.58 -14.97
CA THR A 62 -24.33 2.86 -13.89
C THR A 62 -23.92 4.04 -13.01
N ARG A 63 -22.63 4.31 -12.86
CA ARG A 63 -22.07 5.41 -12.04
C ARG A 63 -21.58 6.57 -12.89
N ARG A 64 -22.00 6.65 -14.15
CA ARG A 64 -21.62 7.74 -15.05
C ARG A 64 -22.08 9.08 -14.46
N GLY A 65 -21.16 10.03 -14.33
CA GLY A 65 -21.43 11.35 -13.76
C GLY A 65 -21.50 11.40 -12.23
N GLN A 66 -21.35 10.26 -11.54
CA GLN A 66 -21.17 10.26 -10.10
C GLN A 66 -19.83 10.95 -9.78
N LYS A 67 -19.86 11.96 -8.91
CA LYS A 67 -18.64 12.63 -8.46
C LYS A 67 -17.85 11.76 -7.49
N PRO A 68 -16.52 11.92 -7.44
CA PRO A 68 -15.70 11.28 -6.43
C PRO A 68 -16.17 11.57 -4.99
N LYS A 69 -15.98 10.59 -4.10
CA LYS A 69 -16.49 10.63 -2.72
C LYS A 69 -15.35 10.89 -1.73
N ALA A 70 -15.57 11.77 -0.77
CA ALA A 70 -14.68 11.91 0.38
C ALA A 70 -14.88 10.77 1.40
N TYR A 71 -13.80 10.27 1.98
CA TYR A 71 -13.82 9.20 2.99
C TYR A 71 -13.61 9.71 4.42
N TRP A 72 -13.19 10.97 4.56
CA TRP A 72 -13.06 11.62 5.85
C TRP A 72 -13.20 13.13 5.67
N ALA A 73 -13.59 13.81 6.74
CA ALA A 73 -13.51 15.26 6.80
C ALA A 73 -12.05 15.70 6.97
N VAL A 74 -11.70 16.82 6.33
CA VAL A 74 -10.45 17.52 6.62
C VAL A 74 -10.75 18.53 7.73
N PRO A 75 -10.13 18.41 8.92
CA PRO A 75 -10.30 19.42 9.96
C PRO A 75 -9.86 20.78 9.43
N GLU A 76 -10.65 21.84 9.69
CA GLU A 76 -10.17 23.20 9.50
C GLU A 76 -8.94 23.37 10.36
N THR A 77 -7.77 23.49 9.72
CA THR A 77 -6.53 23.67 10.46
C THR A 77 -6.59 25.06 11.07
N SER A 78 -6.94 25.17 12.35
CA SER A 78 -6.63 26.37 13.12
C SER A 78 -5.12 26.47 13.06
N ALA A 79 -4.60 27.40 12.27
CA ALA A 79 -3.18 27.70 12.22
C ALA A 79 -2.73 27.96 13.66
N ARG A 80 -2.14 26.96 14.32
CA ARG A 80 -1.52 27.17 15.63
C ARG A 80 -0.40 28.16 15.35
N PRO A 81 -0.38 29.34 15.99
CA PRO A 81 0.65 30.32 15.75
C PRO A 81 1.99 29.64 15.99
N GLN A 82 2.89 29.73 14.99
CA GLN A 82 4.27 29.37 15.22
C GLN A 82 4.76 30.23 16.38
N PRO A 83 5.33 29.66 17.45
CA PRO A 83 5.98 30.48 18.45
C PRO A 83 7.10 31.25 17.75
N ASN A 84 7.01 32.59 17.76
CA ASN A 84 8.08 33.45 17.30
C ASN A 84 9.38 33.00 17.98
N PRO A 85 10.50 32.87 17.26
CA PRO A 85 11.79 32.63 17.90
C PRO A 85 12.05 33.81 18.84
N SER A 86 12.01 33.54 20.15
CA SER A 86 12.40 34.53 21.15
C SER A 86 13.92 34.71 21.04
N PRO A 87 14.42 35.94 20.85
CA PRO A 87 15.85 36.20 20.77
C PRO A 87 16.39 36.28 22.19
N ASP A 88 16.47 35.15 22.88
CA ASP A 88 17.23 35.02 24.12
C ASP A 88 17.43 33.53 24.39
N GLN A 89 18.66 33.04 24.23
CA GLN A 89 19.39 32.21 25.20
C GLN A 89 20.78 31.91 24.62
N ASN A 90 21.74 32.74 25.02
CA ASN A 90 23.15 32.37 25.05
C ASN A 90 23.32 31.20 26.03
N GLY A 91 23.75 30.02 25.54
CA GLY A 91 24.38 28.99 26.35
C GLY A 91 23.62 27.67 26.55
N SER A 92 24.32 26.58 26.20
CA SER A 92 24.16 25.18 26.64
C SER A 92 23.20 24.25 25.88
N ASP A 93 23.78 23.45 24.98
CA ASP A 93 23.49 22.02 24.74
C ASP A 93 22.04 21.58 24.47
N ALA A 94 21.25 22.43 23.81
CA ALA A 94 19.95 22.03 23.28
C ALA A 94 20.14 21.26 21.95
N SER A 95 19.82 19.96 21.96
CA SER A 95 19.73 19.19 20.71
C SER A 95 18.77 19.89 19.73
N PRO A 96 19.12 19.99 18.43
CA PRO A 96 18.30 20.71 17.46
C PRO A 96 16.88 20.12 17.40
N VAL A 97 15.87 20.95 17.63
CA VAL A 97 14.46 20.59 17.50
C VAL A 97 14.14 20.54 16.01
N LEU A 98 13.72 19.37 15.51
CA LEU A 98 13.30 19.21 14.12
C LEU A 98 12.07 20.09 13.82
N PRO A 99 11.99 20.72 12.64
CA PRO A 99 10.80 21.47 12.26
C PRO A 99 9.59 20.52 12.16
N PRO A 100 8.37 21.01 12.46
CA PRO A 100 7.15 20.21 12.39
C PRO A 100 7.02 19.49 11.05
N PHE A 101 6.62 18.22 11.10
CA PHE A 101 6.33 17.45 9.90
C PHE A 101 4.98 17.88 9.33
N GLN A 102 5.01 18.64 8.25
CA GLN A 102 3.81 19.07 7.55
C GLN A 102 3.97 18.77 6.07
N PRO A 103 3.48 17.59 5.60
CA PRO A 103 3.49 17.29 4.18
C PRO A 103 2.79 18.38 3.39
N LYS A 104 3.42 18.87 2.33
CA LYS A 104 2.81 19.88 1.44
C LYS A 104 1.52 19.30 0.86
N ALA A 105 0.43 20.06 0.94
CA ALA A 105 -0.83 19.67 0.32
C ALA A 105 -0.61 19.48 -1.20
N ALA A 106 -0.95 18.30 -1.69
CA ALA A 106 -0.82 17.96 -3.12
C ALA A 106 -1.98 18.56 -3.94
N GLY A 107 -3.12 18.83 -3.29
CA GLY A 107 -4.36 19.16 -3.96
C GLY A 107 -4.92 18.01 -4.80
N PRO A 108 -6.05 18.21 -5.48
CA PRO A 108 -6.63 17.18 -6.32
C PRO A 108 -5.72 16.86 -7.51
N VAL A 109 -5.68 15.58 -7.93
CA VAL A 109 -5.00 15.19 -9.17
C VAL A 109 -5.67 15.86 -10.38
N HIS A 110 -6.99 15.97 -10.34
CA HIS A 110 -7.82 16.58 -11.38
C HIS A 110 -8.83 17.53 -10.73
N GLU A 111 -8.69 18.84 -10.95
CA GLU A 111 -9.52 19.84 -10.26
C GLU A 111 -11.03 19.62 -10.46
N SER A 112 -11.46 19.39 -11.71
CA SER A 112 -12.86 19.14 -12.07
C SER A 112 -13.38 17.75 -11.69
N TRP A 113 -12.50 16.86 -11.22
CA TRP A 113 -12.78 15.47 -10.91
C TRP A 113 -12.14 15.08 -9.58
N SER A 114 -12.65 15.68 -8.51
CA SER A 114 -12.12 15.51 -7.16
C SER A 114 -13.23 15.45 -6.11
N ALA A 115 -12.89 14.88 -4.96
CA ALA A 115 -13.70 14.98 -3.76
C ALA A 115 -13.24 16.17 -2.90
N PRO A 116 -14.12 16.76 -2.06
CA PRO A 116 -13.69 17.72 -1.05
C PRO A 116 -12.56 17.14 -0.19
N GLY A 117 -11.46 17.89 -0.06
CA GLY A 117 -10.29 17.48 0.72
C GLY A 117 -9.29 16.59 -0.02
N ASP A 118 -9.48 16.31 -1.32
CA ASP A 118 -8.47 15.58 -2.11
C ASP A 118 -7.10 16.28 -2.04
N GLY A 119 -6.07 15.50 -1.70
CA GLY A 119 -4.70 15.97 -1.56
C GLY A 119 -4.43 16.82 -0.31
N GLN A 120 -5.39 16.96 0.60
CA GLN A 120 -5.20 17.60 1.90
C GLN A 120 -4.87 16.56 2.98
N TRP A 121 -3.82 16.85 3.74
CA TRP A 121 -3.28 15.93 4.73
C TRP A 121 -4.00 16.06 6.08
N VAL A 122 -4.42 14.93 6.63
CA VAL A 122 -5.02 14.80 7.96
C VAL A 122 -4.08 13.99 8.84
N GLY A 123 -3.68 14.54 9.99
CA GLY A 123 -2.82 13.84 10.94
C GLY A 123 -3.47 12.56 11.49
N ILE A 124 -2.73 11.46 11.50
CA ILE A 124 -3.07 10.25 12.24
C ILE A 124 -2.41 10.37 13.61
N GLN A 125 -3.21 10.74 14.62
CA GLN A 125 -2.71 10.93 15.97
C GLN A 125 -2.31 9.60 16.61
N ASP A 126 -1.14 9.56 17.25
CA ASP A 126 -0.76 8.44 18.12
C ASP A 126 -1.61 8.52 19.41
N PRO A 127 -2.49 7.53 19.70
CA PRO A 127 -3.33 7.56 20.89
C PRO A 127 -2.52 7.58 22.19
N LYS A 128 -1.27 7.10 22.17
CA LYS A 128 -0.38 7.16 23.33
C LYS A 128 0.22 8.54 23.55
N ARG A 129 0.27 9.36 22.49
CA ARG A 129 0.89 10.67 22.47
C ARG A 129 -0.05 11.67 21.79
N PRO A 130 -1.25 11.91 22.34
CA PRO A 130 -2.29 12.73 21.70
C PRO A 130 -1.94 14.22 21.61
N LYS A 131 -0.92 14.67 22.36
CA LYS A 131 -0.45 16.06 22.38
C LYS A 131 0.74 16.32 21.45
N GLU A 132 1.38 15.28 20.94
CA GLU A 132 2.52 15.43 20.04
C GLU A 132 2.08 15.58 18.59
N GLU A 133 2.86 16.31 17.80
CA GLU A 133 2.68 16.38 16.35
C GLU A 133 2.68 14.97 15.74
N PRO A 134 1.67 14.62 14.90
CA PRO A 134 1.60 13.34 14.22
C PRO A 134 2.87 13.00 13.45
N ARG A 135 3.23 11.71 13.45
CA ARG A 135 4.32 11.15 12.62
C ARG A 135 3.79 10.64 11.28
N LEU A 136 2.47 10.48 11.20
CA LEU A 136 1.74 9.88 10.10
C LEU A 136 0.65 10.86 9.69
N TYR A 137 0.51 11.11 8.39
CA TYR A 137 -0.59 11.90 7.83
C TYR A 137 -1.25 11.08 6.72
N LYS A 138 -2.58 11.14 6.62
CA LYS A 138 -3.34 10.51 5.54
C LYS A 138 -3.95 11.55 4.61
N THR A 139 -4.02 11.24 3.33
CA THR A 139 -4.77 12.00 2.33
C THR A 139 -5.53 11.05 1.41
N LEU A 140 -6.54 11.58 0.74
CA LEU A 140 -7.31 10.90 -0.30
C LEU A 140 -7.01 11.55 -1.65
N LEU A 141 -7.04 10.76 -2.72
CA LEU A 141 -6.95 11.22 -4.10
C LEU A 141 -7.85 10.38 -5.01
N HIS A 142 -8.28 10.97 -6.13
CA HIS A 142 -8.97 10.27 -7.20
C HIS A 142 -8.20 10.40 -8.53
N PRO A 143 -7.17 9.57 -8.76
CA PRO A 143 -6.28 9.73 -9.91
C PRO A 143 -6.88 9.27 -11.25
N ASP A 144 -7.96 8.47 -11.26
CA ASP A 144 -8.60 7.98 -12.48
C ASP A 144 -9.77 8.89 -12.92
N LYS A 145 -9.59 9.60 -14.04
CA LYS A 145 -10.62 10.48 -14.63
C LYS A 145 -11.86 9.74 -15.12
N ASN A 146 -11.77 8.43 -15.36
CA ASN A 146 -12.84 7.63 -15.92
C ASN A 146 -13.67 6.90 -14.85
N ARG A 147 -13.19 6.88 -13.59
CA ARG A 147 -13.75 6.07 -12.51
C ARG A 147 -13.76 6.88 -11.21
N SER A 148 -14.92 7.43 -10.86
CA SER A 148 -15.06 8.26 -9.65
C SER A 148 -14.95 7.45 -8.36
N TRP A 149 -15.09 6.13 -8.45
CA TRP A 149 -14.89 5.17 -7.36
C TRP A 149 -13.47 4.58 -7.36
N ALA A 150 -12.52 5.17 -8.08
CA ALA A 150 -11.12 4.77 -8.02
C ALA A 150 -10.38 5.62 -6.98
N GLU A 151 -10.68 5.39 -5.71
CA GLU A 151 -10.05 6.08 -4.60
C GLU A 151 -8.62 5.58 -4.35
N LEU A 152 -7.73 6.51 -4.00
CA LEU A 152 -6.38 6.23 -3.54
C LEU A 152 -6.18 6.88 -2.17
N PHE A 153 -5.98 6.04 -1.15
CA PHE A 153 -5.57 6.48 0.18
C PHE A 153 -4.06 6.50 0.26
N VAL A 154 -3.49 7.62 0.68
CA VAL A 154 -2.03 7.76 0.84
C VAL A 154 -1.71 8.11 2.28
N VAL A 155 -0.72 7.43 2.86
CA VAL A 155 -0.11 7.79 4.15
C VAL A 155 1.30 8.33 3.91
N ALA A 156 1.57 9.54 4.38
CA ALA A 156 2.91 10.12 4.50
C ALA A 156 3.47 9.85 5.89
N ILE A 157 4.71 9.36 5.96
CA ILE A 157 5.41 8.94 7.17
C ILE A 157 6.68 9.77 7.33
N ASP A 158 6.84 10.44 8.48
CA ASP A 158 8.06 11.19 8.81
C ASP A 158 9.21 10.25 9.18
N LEU A 159 10.13 9.98 8.25
CA LEU A 159 11.27 9.09 8.48
C LEU A 159 12.32 9.68 9.42
N ARG A 160 12.22 10.96 9.79
CA ARG A 160 13.07 11.59 10.82
C ARG A 160 12.61 11.20 12.23
N ARG A 161 11.36 10.74 12.37
CA ARG A 161 10.69 10.40 13.65
C ARG A 161 10.12 8.98 13.70
N ALA A 162 10.13 8.27 12.58
CA ALA A 162 9.66 6.90 12.47
C ALA A 162 10.71 6.00 11.80
N ASP A 163 10.75 4.74 12.22
CA ASP A 163 11.60 3.71 11.64
C ASP A 163 10.74 2.62 10.99
N ILE A 164 11.21 2.13 9.85
CA ILE A 164 10.51 1.12 9.03
C ILE A 164 11.22 -0.22 9.19
N HIS A 165 10.45 -1.20 9.64
CA HIS A 165 10.89 -2.56 9.80
C HIS A 165 10.16 -3.47 8.83
N MET A 166 10.79 -4.59 8.47
CA MET A 166 10.22 -5.61 7.61
C MET A 166 10.16 -6.94 8.36
N VAL A 167 9.12 -7.72 8.09
CA VAL A 167 8.97 -9.10 8.54
C VAL A 167 8.81 -10.00 7.33
N ALA A 168 9.60 -11.07 7.26
CA ALA A 168 9.36 -12.14 6.31
C ALA A 168 8.06 -12.87 6.68
N GLY A 169 7.16 -13.02 5.69
CA GLY A 169 5.94 -13.78 5.89
C GLY A 169 6.22 -15.25 6.16
N ARG A 170 5.24 -15.95 6.72
CA ARG A 170 5.35 -17.38 7.02
C ARG A 170 5.68 -18.21 5.76
N TYR A 171 5.16 -17.81 4.62
CA TYR A 171 5.31 -18.52 3.35
C TYR A 171 5.98 -17.67 2.28
N GLU A 172 5.59 -16.42 2.12
CA GLU A 172 6.07 -15.52 1.07
C GLU A 172 6.96 -14.38 1.60
N PRO A 173 8.01 -13.99 0.85
CA PRO A 173 8.48 -14.66 -0.36
C PRO A 173 8.99 -16.08 -0.04
N GLN A 174 8.64 -17.05 -0.88
CA GLN A 174 9.20 -18.40 -0.81
C GLN A 174 10.73 -18.32 -0.94
N ALA A 175 11.45 -18.70 0.11
CA ALA A 175 12.90 -18.74 0.11
C ALA A 175 13.42 -19.68 -1.00
N ARG A 176 14.42 -19.21 -1.74
CA ARG A 176 15.10 -19.92 -2.83
C ARG A 176 16.56 -20.20 -2.53
N GLU A 177 17.17 -19.44 -1.62
CA GLU A 177 18.54 -19.66 -1.15
C GLU A 177 18.54 -20.53 0.10
N GLU A 178 19.48 -21.47 0.19
CA GLU A 178 19.54 -22.46 1.27
C GLU A 178 19.57 -21.82 2.67
N GLU A 179 20.32 -20.72 2.82
CA GLU A 179 20.48 -19.99 4.09
C GLU A 179 19.15 -19.48 4.69
N ALA A 180 18.10 -19.33 3.88
CA ALA A 180 16.81 -18.80 4.29
C ALA A 180 15.67 -19.83 4.21
N LYS A 181 15.92 -21.08 3.77
CA LYS A 181 14.86 -22.08 3.58
C LYS A 181 14.33 -22.65 4.88
N GLU A 182 15.21 -22.89 5.84
CA GLU A 182 14.88 -23.61 7.08
C GLU A 182 14.62 -22.69 8.26
N ILE A 183 14.74 -21.37 8.07
CA ILE A 183 14.51 -20.44 9.16
C ILE A 183 13.03 -20.41 9.55
N GLU A 184 12.77 -20.39 10.85
CA GLU A 184 11.43 -20.12 11.33
C GLU A 184 11.06 -18.66 11.05
N ARG A 185 9.89 -18.47 10.43
CA ARG A 185 9.33 -17.16 10.11
C ARG A 185 8.10 -16.92 10.96
N PRO A 186 8.17 -16.06 12.00
CA PRO A 186 7.03 -15.80 12.87
C PRO A 186 5.82 -15.28 12.09
N GLY A 187 6.04 -14.40 11.11
CA GLY A 187 4.98 -13.73 10.37
C GLY A 187 4.18 -12.75 11.24
N THR A 188 4.72 -12.30 12.36
CA THR A 188 4.09 -11.32 13.25
C THR A 188 5.11 -10.28 13.70
N ILE A 189 4.61 -9.13 14.11
CA ILE A 189 5.40 -8.09 14.75
C ILE A 189 5.99 -8.67 16.05
N PRO A 190 7.31 -8.51 16.29
CA PRO A 190 7.95 -8.98 17.52
C PRO A 190 7.23 -8.47 18.77
N GLU A 191 7.09 -9.31 19.80
CA GLU A 191 6.36 -8.98 21.03
C GLU A 191 6.84 -7.66 21.66
N THR A 192 8.15 -7.47 21.70
CA THR A 192 8.82 -6.28 22.24
C THR A 192 8.46 -4.99 21.50
N HIS A 193 7.96 -5.07 20.27
CA HIS A 193 7.59 -3.92 19.45
C HIS A 193 6.08 -3.62 19.49
N ARG A 194 5.23 -4.61 19.82
CA ARG A 194 3.76 -4.49 19.79
C ARG A 194 3.23 -3.36 20.67
N THR A 195 3.92 -3.06 21.76
CA THR A 195 3.53 -1.95 22.62
C THR A 195 3.65 -0.61 21.90
N ASN A 196 4.67 -0.39 21.07
CA ASN A 196 4.97 0.94 20.51
C ASN A 196 4.77 1.07 19.00
N VAL A 197 4.39 -0.01 18.32
CA VAL A 197 4.07 0.03 16.89
C VAL A 197 2.97 1.06 16.59
N LEU A 198 3.19 1.83 15.53
CA LEU A 198 2.30 2.89 15.07
C LEU A 198 1.31 2.37 14.03
N ALA A 199 1.82 1.63 13.04
CA ALA A 199 1.05 1.11 11.92
C ALA A 199 1.80 -0.04 11.22
N ALA A 200 1.10 -0.75 10.34
CA ALA A 200 1.67 -1.78 9.48
C ALA A 200 0.98 -1.82 8.11
N PHE A 201 1.69 -2.30 7.10
CA PHE A 201 1.17 -2.41 5.74
C PHE A 201 1.80 -3.59 5.00
N ASN A 202 1.12 -4.05 3.95
CA ASN A 202 1.52 -5.24 3.20
C ASN A 202 2.91 -5.11 2.52
N GLY A 203 3.51 -6.25 2.24
CA GLY A 203 4.79 -6.37 1.55
C GLY A 203 4.68 -6.47 0.03
N GLY A 204 5.67 -7.13 -0.56
CA GLY A 204 5.80 -7.27 -2.02
C GLY A 204 5.03 -8.45 -2.62
N PHE A 205 5.20 -8.64 -3.92
CA PHE A 205 4.60 -9.76 -4.67
C PHE A 205 5.16 -11.11 -4.22
N LYS A 206 4.35 -12.17 -4.38
CA LYS A 206 4.79 -13.57 -4.24
C LYS A 206 5.98 -13.88 -5.14
N THR A 207 6.75 -14.88 -4.73
CA THR A 207 7.95 -15.31 -5.47
C THR A 207 7.63 -15.84 -6.85
N GLU A 208 6.50 -16.51 -7.04
CA GLU A 208 6.07 -17.04 -8.35
C GLU A 208 5.74 -15.93 -9.36
N HIS A 209 5.32 -14.74 -8.92
CA HIS A 209 4.87 -13.64 -9.79
C HIS A 209 6.01 -12.74 -10.31
N GLY A 210 7.26 -13.14 -10.09
CA GLY A 210 8.39 -12.39 -10.61
C GLY A 210 9.70 -12.60 -9.88
N ARG A 211 9.80 -13.52 -8.91
CA ARG A 211 11.03 -13.82 -8.16
C ARG A 211 11.75 -12.56 -7.70
N TYR A 212 10.98 -11.57 -7.27
CA TYR A 212 11.54 -10.31 -6.80
C TYR A 212 12.26 -10.59 -5.50
N GLY A 213 13.52 -10.17 -5.43
CA GLY A 213 14.40 -10.53 -4.33
C GLY A 213 13.97 -9.96 -2.97
N MET A 214 14.55 -10.55 -1.92
CA MET A 214 14.44 -10.08 -0.54
C MET A 214 15.70 -10.47 0.24
N PHE A 215 16.20 -9.53 1.03
CA PHE A 215 17.25 -9.72 2.02
C PHE A 215 16.80 -9.12 3.36
N LEU A 216 16.94 -9.90 4.43
CA LEU A 216 16.55 -9.48 5.78
C LEU A 216 17.38 -10.26 6.81
N GLY A 217 17.89 -9.56 7.83
CA GLY A 217 18.56 -10.21 8.95
C GLY A 217 19.83 -10.95 8.57
N GLY A 218 20.56 -10.47 7.54
CA GLY A 218 21.75 -11.15 7.03
C GLY A 218 21.46 -12.31 6.06
N LEU A 219 20.19 -12.62 5.79
CA LEU A 219 19.78 -13.74 4.95
C LEU A 219 19.12 -13.25 3.66
N THR A 220 19.55 -13.80 2.55
CA THR A 220 18.94 -13.63 1.23
C THR A 220 17.86 -14.69 1.06
N PHE A 221 16.59 -14.27 0.99
CA PHE A 221 15.48 -15.18 0.74
C PHE A 221 15.38 -15.49 -0.75
N VAL A 222 15.49 -14.45 -1.57
CA VAL A 222 15.43 -14.52 -3.03
C VAL A 222 16.47 -13.56 -3.59
N LYS A 223 17.32 -14.03 -4.49
CA LYS A 223 18.36 -13.21 -5.14
C LYS A 223 17.79 -11.97 -5.82
N ALA A 224 18.57 -10.89 -5.80
CA ALA A 224 18.22 -9.65 -6.47
C ALA A 224 18.18 -9.83 -8.00
N ARG A 225 17.16 -9.26 -8.64
CA ARG A 225 17.01 -9.17 -10.09
C ARG A 225 17.50 -7.82 -10.61
N LYS A 226 18.07 -7.83 -11.81
CA LYS A 226 18.46 -6.60 -12.51
C LYS A 226 17.23 -5.83 -12.99
N GLY A 227 17.31 -4.50 -12.97
CA GLY A 227 16.33 -3.59 -13.58
C GLY A 227 15.00 -3.42 -12.85
N VAL A 228 14.77 -4.14 -11.73
CA VAL A 228 13.53 -4.00 -10.96
C VAL A 228 13.67 -2.98 -9.83
N CYS A 229 12.57 -2.39 -9.37
CA CYS A 229 12.62 -1.44 -8.25
C CYS A 229 12.95 -2.16 -6.95
N THR A 230 13.72 -1.50 -6.10
CA THR A 230 14.19 -2.04 -4.82
C THR A 230 14.01 -0.98 -3.73
N LEU A 231 13.22 -1.31 -2.71
CA LEU A 231 13.18 -0.57 -1.46
C LEU A 231 14.32 -1.06 -0.58
N VAL A 232 15.13 -0.13 -0.08
CA VAL A 232 16.32 -0.40 0.73
C VAL A 232 16.24 0.38 2.02
N LYS A 233 16.63 -0.27 3.12
CA LYS A 233 17.01 0.38 4.37
C LYS A 233 18.50 0.13 4.61
N TYR A 234 19.26 1.20 4.80
CA TYR A 234 20.67 1.14 5.14
C TYR A 234 20.89 1.02 6.64
N LYS A 235 22.06 0.53 7.04
CA LYS A 235 22.49 0.41 8.45
C LYS A 235 22.53 1.76 9.18
N ASP A 236 22.75 2.85 8.45
CA ASP A 236 22.75 4.22 8.97
C ASP A 236 21.33 4.81 9.15
N GLY A 237 20.29 4.05 8.84
CA GLY A 237 18.90 4.47 8.97
C GLY A 237 18.31 5.11 7.72
N ARG A 238 19.10 5.48 6.70
CA ARG A 238 18.55 6.04 5.46
C ARG A 238 17.74 5.01 4.70
N MET A 239 16.72 5.49 3.98
CA MET A 239 15.96 4.67 3.04
C MET A 239 16.20 5.13 1.60
N ARG A 240 16.07 4.20 0.65
CA ARG A 240 16.13 4.51 -0.78
C ARG A 240 15.19 3.62 -1.56
N LEU A 241 14.58 4.17 -2.59
CA LEU A 241 13.77 3.46 -3.56
C LEU A 241 14.34 3.77 -4.95
N ALA A 242 14.86 2.76 -5.63
CA ALA A 242 15.42 2.89 -6.96
C ALA A 242 15.54 1.53 -7.65
N SER A 243 15.82 1.52 -8.95
CA SER A 243 16.19 0.30 -9.65
C SER A 243 17.44 -0.35 -9.05
N TRP A 244 17.50 -1.69 -9.03
CA TRP A 244 18.60 -2.43 -8.42
C TRP A 244 20.00 -1.97 -8.88
N GLY A 245 20.14 -1.62 -10.16
CA GLY A 245 21.40 -1.13 -10.72
C GLY A 245 21.96 0.13 -10.06
N LYS A 246 21.10 0.97 -9.45
CA LYS A 246 21.48 2.22 -8.77
C LYS A 246 21.82 2.06 -7.29
N VAL A 247 21.53 0.88 -6.71
CA VAL A 247 21.72 0.63 -5.27
C VAL A 247 22.63 -0.56 -4.98
N LYS A 248 22.83 -1.47 -5.94
CA LYS A 248 23.63 -2.69 -5.77
C LYS A 248 25.05 -2.46 -5.24
N ASP A 249 25.67 -1.33 -5.55
CA ASP A 249 27.06 -1.05 -5.16
C ASP A 249 27.16 -0.72 -3.65
N GLN A 250 26.02 -0.41 -3.00
CA GLN A 250 25.91 -0.18 -1.56
C GLN A 250 25.32 -1.39 -0.82
N GLN A 251 25.28 -2.58 -1.44
CA GLN A 251 24.62 -3.77 -0.88
C GLN A 251 25.18 -4.18 0.49
N ALA A 252 26.49 -4.01 0.72
CA ALA A 252 27.13 -4.34 1.99
C ALA A 252 26.63 -3.48 3.17
N ASP A 253 26.08 -2.29 2.89
CA ASP A 253 25.57 -1.35 3.88
C ASP A 253 24.06 -1.47 4.10
N MET A 254 23.39 -2.37 3.38
CA MET A 254 21.96 -2.59 3.51
C MET A 254 21.64 -3.42 4.75
N LEU A 255 20.71 -2.94 5.57
CA LEU A 255 20.13 -3.69 6.68
C LEU A 255 19.09 -4.70 6.16
N TRP A 256 18.27 -4.25 5.23
CA TRP A 256 17.33 -5.08 4.49
C TRP A 256 16.98 -4.43 3.15
N TRP A 257 16.57 -5.25 2.18
CA TRP A 257 16.02 -4.75 0.92
C TRP A 257 14.93 -5.68 0.40
N ARG A 258 13.97 -5.10 -0.31
CA ARG A 258 12.85 -5.82 -0.92
C ARG A 258 12.62 -5.30 -2.34
N GLN A 259 12.63 -6.21 -3.29
CA GLN A 259 12.33 -5.87 -4.68
C GLN A 259 10.84 -5.97 -4.98
N THR A 260 10.42 -5.15 -5.92
CA THR A 260 9.08 -5.10 -6.52
C THR A 260 9.22 -5.33 -8.03
N PRO A 261 8.15 -5.22 -8.84
CA PRO A 261 8.31 -5.00 -10.28
C PRO A 261 9.19 -3.78 -10.61
N ASN A 262 9.41 -3.53 -11.90
CA ASN A 262 10.07 -2.30 -12.37
C ASN A 262 9.43 -1.06 -11.71
N CYS A 263 10.24 -0.04 -11.42
CA CYS A 263 9.72 1.22 -10.90
C CYS A 263 8.67 1.76 -11.90
N MET A 264 7.52 2.19 -11.37
CA MET A 264 6.44 2.81 -12.13
C MET A 264 6.82 4.23 -12.54
N TYR A 265 7.47 4.94 -11.62
CA TYR A 265 8.22 6.16 -11.85
C TYR A 265 9.63 5.98 -11.30
N GLU A 266 10.64 6.54 -11.93
CA GLU A 266 12.00 6.64 -11.40
C GLU A 266 12.59 8.00 -11.75
N ASP A 267 13.09 8.73 -10.75
CA ASP A 267 13.63 10.09 -10.91
C ASP A 267 12.67 11.04 -11.65
N GLY A 268 11.38 10.94 -11.34
CA GLY A 268 10.31 11.75 -11.92
C GLY A 268 9.87 11.30 -13.32
N LYS A 269 10.46 10.25 -13.88
CA LYS A 269 10.11 9.73 -15.21
C LYS A 269 9.26 8.48 -15.08
N VAL A 270 8.09 8.50 -15.72
CA VAL A 270 7.22 7.33 -15.79
C VAL A 270 7.86 6.22 -16.64
N ASN A 271 7.58 4.97 -16.29
CA ASN A 271 8.03 3.82 -17.05
C ASN A 271 7.31 3.76 -18.41
N SER A 272 8.05 3.67 -19.51
CA SER A 272 7.47 3.63 -20.86
C SER A 272 6.46 2.50 -21.09
N ARG A 273 6.58 1.38 -20.37
CA ARG A 273 5.58 0.30 -20.43
C ARG A 273 4.26 0.68 -19.76
N LEU A 274 4.33 1.50 -18.72
CA LEU A 274 3.15 2.02 -18.04
C LEU A 274 2.46 3.06 -18.93
N GLU A 275 3.22 3.93 -19.60
CA GLU A 275 2.70 4.89 -20.58
C GLU A 275 2.04 4.20 -21.77
N SER A 276 2.65 3.11 -22.28
CA SER A 276 2.14 2.37 -23.43
C SER A 276 0.97 1.43 -23.08
N GLY A 277 0.45 1.47 -21.85
CA GLY A 277 -0.60 0.55 -21.37
C GLY A 277 -0.16 -0.91 -21.20
N ASN A 278 1.13 -1.23 -21.34
CA ASN A 278 1.67 -2.59 -21.11
C ASN A 278 1.92 -2.82 -19.62
N THR A 279 0.85 -3.04 -18.87
CA THR A 279 0.88 -3.03 -17.42
C THR A 279 1.00 -4.42 -16.77
N ARG A 280 1.23 -5.48 -17.57
CA ARG A 280 1.30 -6.89 -17.10
C ARG A 280 2.29 -7.11 -15.96
N LYS A 281 3.41 -6.38 -15.96
CA LYS A 281 4.43 -6.46 -14.90
C LYS A 281 3.92 -6.04 -13.53
N TRP A 282 2.85 -5.25 -13.48
CA TRP A 282 2.23 -4.74 -12.27
C TRP A 282 0.88 -5.43 -12.00
N GLY A 283 0.72 -6.68 -12.42
CA GLY A 283 -0.50 -7.45 -12.13
C GLY A 283 -1.70 -6.93 -12.91
N ALA A 284 -1.53 -6.77 -14.23
CA ALA A 284 -2.63 -6.51 -15.15
C ALA A 284 -2.71 -7.58 -16.23
N THR A 285 -3.88 -7.71 -16.84
CA THR A 285 -4.18 -8.60 -17.95
C THR A 285 -3.66 -8.08 -19.29
N LEU A 286 -3.99 -8.80 -20.37
CA LEU A 286 -3.56 -8.47 -21.73
C LEU A 286 -3.97 -7.06 -22.18
N ASP A 287 -5.08 -6.52 -21.65
CA ASP A 287 -5.71 -5.24 -22.01
C ASP A 287 -5.30 -4.05 -21.13
N GLY A 288 -4.52 -4.29 -20.06
CA GLY A 288 -3.86 -3.25 -19.25
C GLY A 288 -4.77 -2.40 -18.34
N GLU A 289 -6.09 -2.61 -18.41
CA GLU A 289 -7.15 -1.86 -17.71
C GLU A 289 -7.63 -2.56 -16.42
N THR A 290 -6.87 -3.51 -15.88
CA THR A 290 -7.28 -4.28 -14.69
C THR A 290 -7.48 -3.38 -13.47
N VAL A 291 -8.74 -3.15 -13.11
CA VAL A 291 -9.18 -2.36 -11.95
C VAL A 291 -9.30 -3.28 -10.75
N ILE A 292 -8.31 -3.23 -9.86
CA ILE A 292 -8.24 -4.11 -8.69
C ILE A 292 -7.71 -3.34 -7.49
N ARG A 293 -7.73 -4.02 -6.34
CA ARG A 293 -7.06 -3.54 -5.14
C ARG A 293 -5.54 -3.58 -5.34
N ARG A 294 -4.88 -2.44 -5.08
CA ARG A 294 -3.45 -2.22 -5.32
C ARG A 294 -2.81 -1.49 -4.15
N SER A 295 -1.51 -1.73 -3.97
CA SER A 295 -0.65 -0.96 -3.08
C SER A 295 0.58 -0.43 -3.79
N ALA A 296 1.11 0.70 -3.33
CA ALA A 296 2.32 1.31 -3.87
C ALA A 296 3.11 2.01 -2.77
N ILE A 297 4.39 2.22 -3.05
CA ILE A 297 5.34 2.89 -2.16
C ILE A 297 6.15 3.91 -2.95
N GLY A 298 6.46 5.03 -2.30
CA GLY A 298 7.30 6.10 -2.84
C GLY A 298 8.04 6.83 -1.74
N LEU A 299 9.12 7.52 -2.09
CA LEU A 299 9.87 8.40 -1.18
C LEU A 299 9.82 9.82 -1.73
N SER A 300 9.80 10.82 -0.85
CA SER A 300 10.04 12.23 -1.22
C SER A 300 11.45 12.42 -1.80
N PRO A 301 11.72 13.52 -2.54
CA PRO A 301 13.04 13.75 -3.14
C PRO A 301 14.21 13.78 -2.14
N ASP A 302 13.98 14.25 -0.92
CA ASP A 302 14.93 14.26 0.19
C ASP A 302 15.05 12.92 0.94
N ASN A 303 14.16 11.96 0.65
CA ASN A 303 14.00 10.68 1.35
C ASN A 303 13.61 10.79 2.83
N ASP A 304 13.09 11.94 3.27
CA ASP A 304 12.62 12.14 4.65
C ASP A 304 11.14 11.75 4.83
N THR A 305 10.40 11.56 3.74
CA THR A 305 9.00 11.12 3.75
C THR A 305 8.82 9.83 2.98
N LEU A 306 8.25 8.80 3.63
CA LEU A 306 7.77 7.60 2.96
C LEU A 306 6.27 7.74 2.68
N TYR A 307 5.86 7.52 1.44
CA TYR A 307 4.47 7.48 1.01
C TYR A 307 4.02 6.05 0.78
N ILE A 308 2.92 5.65 1.41
CA ILE A 308 2.24 4.36 1.18
C ILE A 308 0.87 4.61 0.58
N GLY A 309 0.64 4.11 -0.63
CA GLY A 309 -0.65 4.19 -1.31
C GLY A 309 -1.39 2.86 -1.25
N ILE A 310 -2.67 2.87 -0.88
CA ILE A 310 -3.57 1.72 -0.95
C ILE A 310 -4.88 2.15 -1.65
N SER A 311 -5.43 1.30 -2.51
CA SER A 311 -6.66 1.57 -3.25
C SER A 311 -7.49 0.32 -3.44
N ASN A 312 -8.82 0.42 -3.53
CA ASN A 312 -9.69 -0.72 -3.83
C ASN A 312 -9.89 -0.96 -5.33
N HIS A 313 -9.89 0.12 -6.13
CA HIS A 313 -10.33 0.07 -7.51
C HIS A 313 -9.47 0.94 -8.42
N THR A 314 -8.16 0.65 -8.53
CA THR A 314 -7.28 1.40 -9.44
C THR A 314 -6.67 0.51 -10.50
N THR A 315 -6.34 1.13 -11.63
CA THR A 315 -5.39 0.59 -12.60
C THR A 315 -3.95 0.88 -12.16
N ALA A 316 -2.98 0.17 -12.72
CA ALA A 316 -1.56 0.43 -12.43
C ALA A 316 -1.14 1.88 -12.77
N PRO A 317 -1.54 2.48 -13.91
CA PRO A 317 -1.23 3.87 -14.20
C PRO A 317 -1.87 4.86 -13.21
N ALA A 318 -3.10 4.60 -12.78
CA ALA A 318 -3.81 5.48 -11.85
C ALA A 318 -3.12 5.55 -10.48
N ILE A 319 -2.78 4.40 -9.87
CA ILE A 319 -2.06 4.42 -8.59
C ILE A 319 -0.66 5.05 -8.72
N ALA A 320 0.04 4.80 -9.83
CA ALA A 320 1.35 5.40 -10.08
C ALA A 320 1.28 6.92 -10.20
N LEU A 321 0.29 7.44 -10.95
CA LEU A 321 0.04 8.87 -11.11
C LEU A 321 -0.27 9.51 -9.75
N GLY A 322 -1.17 8.93 -8.96
CA GLY A 322 -1.53 9.47 -7.65
C GLY A 322 -0.35 9.51 -6.68
N MET A 323 0.49 8.46 -6.67
CA MET A 323 1.70 8.43 -5.85
C MET A 323 2.75 9.44 -6.31
N HIS A 324 2.91 9.64 -7.62
CA HIS A 324 3.78 10.68 -8.14
C HIS A 324 3.27 12.08 -7.77
N HIS A 325 1.95 12.30 -7.87
CA HIS A 325 1.28 13.56 -7.56
C HIS A 325 1.46 14.01 -6.11
N VAL A 326 1.49 13.09 -5.14
CA VAL A 326 1.78 13.43 -3.72
C VAL A 326 3.24 13.83 -3.46
N GLY A 327 4.11 13.75 -4.47
CA GLY A 327 5.49 14.21 -4.39
C GLY A 327 6.55 13.10 -4.45
N ALA A 328 6.19 11.86 -4.82
CA ALA A 328 7.17 10.79 -4.97
C ALA A 328 7.78 10.77 -6.40
N PRO A 329 9.05 11.15 -6.61
CA PRO A 329 9.71 11.02 -7.92
C PRO A 329 9.96 9.57 -8.33
N THR A 330 10.10 8.66 -7.36
CA THR A 330 10.23 7.22 -7.62
C THR A 330 9.08 6.50 -6.95
N VAL A 331 8.38 5.66 -7.72
CA VAL A 331 7.20 4.91 -7.28
C VAL A 331 7.36 3.45 -7.64
N ALA A 332 7.07 2.56 -6.70
CA ALA A 332 7.04 1.12 -6.90
C ALA A 332 5.68 0.55 -6.49
N GLN A 333 5.16 -0.41 -7.26
CA GLN A 333 3.96 -1.14 -6.86
C GLN A 333 4.34 -2.28 -5.91
N LEU A 334 3.64 -2.36 -4.79
CA LEU A 334 3.67 -3.50 -3.88
C LEU A 334 2.63 -4.54 -4.31
N ASP A 335 2.32 -5.48 -3.42
CA ASP A 335 1.37 -6.55 -3.72
C ASP A 335 0.00 -6.02 -4.20
N VAL A 336 -0.72 -6.88 -4.90
CA VAL A 336 -2.09 -6.65 -5.41
C VAL A 336 -2.99 -7.78 -4.93
N ASN A 337 -4.25 -7.79 -5.36
CA ASN A 337 -5.34 -8.72 -4.97
C ASN A 337 -6.21 -8.16 -3.83
N PHE A 338 -7.45 -8.63 -3.70
CA PHE A 338 -8.41 -8.18 -2.73
C PHE A 338 -7.95 -8.37 -1.27
N SER A 339 -7.36 -9.50 -0.87
CA SER A 339 -7.12 -9.74 0.57
C SER A 339 -5.81 -9.16 1.14
N TYR A 340 -4.90 -8.64 0.31
CA TYR A 340 -3.52 -8.33 0.74
C TYR A 340 -3.20 -6.84 0.91
N PRO A 341 -3.40 -5.95 -0.07
CA PRO A 341 -3.11 -4.53 0.05
C PRO A 341 -3.92 -3.90 1.17
N LYS A 342 -3.23 -3.47 2.22
CA LYS A 342 -3.84 -2.87 3.40
C LYS A 342 -2.85 -2.02 4.15
N PHE A 343 -3.37 -1.01 4.83
CA PHE A 343 -2.66 -0.23 5.83
C PHE A 343 -3.50 -0.25 7.09
N VAL A 344 -2.90 -0.69 8.19
CA VAL A 344 -3.57 -0.74 9.50
C VAL A 344 -2.85 0.15 10.49
N VAL A 345 -3.62 0.82 11.33
CA VAL A 345 -3.15 1.51 12.54
C VAL A 345 -3.51 0.66 13.75
N PHE A 346 -2.84 0.89 14.88
CA PHE A 346 -3.07 0.10 16.08
C PHE A 346 -3.70 0.93 17.19
N SER A 347 -4.88 0.50 17.66
CA SER A 347 -5.52 1.02 18.87
C SER A 347 -5.34 0.05 20.03
N LYS A 348 -5.90 0.39 21.20
CA LYS A 348 -5.99 -0.51 22.36
C LYS A 348 -7.45 -0.86 22.59
N ASN A 349 -7.71 -2.11 22.92
CA ASN A 349 -8.98 -2.52 23.48
C ASN A 349 -9.13 -1.91 24.89
N ALA A 350 -10.24 -1.22 25.15
CA ALA A 350 -10.47 -0.52 26.40
C ALA A 350 -10.63 -1.45 27.62
N LYS A 351 -10.92 -2.74 27.41
CA LYS A 351 -11.13 -3.73 28.48
C LYS A 351 -9.93 -4.65 28.67
N THR A 352 -9.35 -5.14 27.57
CA THR A 352 -8.27 -6.15 27.62
C THR A 352 -6.87 -5.54 27.50
N GLU A 353 -6.76 -4.24 27.18
CA GLU A 353 -5.50 -3.54 26.83
C GLU A 353 -4.77 -4.13 25.61
N GLU A 354 -5.37 -5.11 24.94
CA GLU A 354 -4.82 -5.74 23.75
C GLU A 354 -4.76 -4.76 22.58
N ARG A 355 -3.74 -4.92 21.73
CA ARG A 355 -3.63 -4.15 20.50
C ARG A 355 -4.60 -4.68 19.45
N LEU A 356 -5.38 -3.77 18.86
CA LEU A 356 -6.29 -4.08 17.76
C LEU A 356 -5.82 -3.37 16.50
N ALA A 357 -5.72 -4.12 15.41
CA ALA A 357 -5.52 -3.55 14.08
C ALA A 357 -6.83 -2.91 13.59
N LEU A 358 -6.72 -1.71 13.03
CA LEU A 358 -7.83 -0.98 12.42
C LEU A 358 -7.41 -0.55 11.01
N PRO A 359 -8.23 -0.76 9.97
CA PRO A 359 -7.89 -0.36 8.61
C PRO A 359 -7.87 1.17 8.49
N LEU A 360 -7.07 1.67 7.55
CA LEU A 360 -6.96 3.11 7.27
C LEU A 360 -8.29 3.75 6.85
N ALA A 361 -9.12 2.99 6.14
CA ALA A 361 -10.42 3.38 5.61
C ALA A 361 -11.36 2.18 5.53
N ASP A 362 -12.64 2.43 5.27
CA ASP A 362 -13.63 1.37 5.08
C ASP A 362 -13.36 0.56 3.79
N GLY A 363 -13.91 -0.65 3.75
CA GLY A 363 -13.89 -1.52 2.56
C GLY A 363 -12.69 -2.46 2.48
N PHE A 364 -11.72 -2.38 3.38
CA PHE A 364 -10.59 -3.32 3.46
C PHE A 364 -10.93 -4.54 4.32
N GLU A 365 -10.55 -5.73 3.85
CA GLU A 365 -10.63 -6.97 4.63
C GLU A 365 -9.46 -7.03 5.62
N PHE A 366 -9.76 -7.14 6.91
CA PHE A 366 -8.78 -7.23 7.98
C PHE A 366 -9.32 -8.05 9.15
N SER A 367 -8.43 -8.54 9.99
CA SER A 367 -8.73 -9.07 11.32
C SER A 367 -8.20 -8.11 12.39
N ASP A 368 -8.80 -8.10 13.58
CA ASP A 368 -8.32 -7.27 14.69
C ASP A 368 -6.91 -7.68 15.18
N GLY A 369 -6.48 -8.90 14.84
CA GLY A 369 -5.18 -9.48 15.16
C GLY A 369 -4.14 -9.33 14.06
N GLU A 370 -4.47 -8.67 12.94
CA GLU A 370 -3.62 -8.53 11.76
C GLU A 370 -2.20 -8.05 12.13
N PHE A 371 -1.19 -8.77 11.64
CA PHE A 371 0.25 -8.58 11.92
C PHE A 371 0.70 -8.74 13.39
N ILE A 372 -0.20 -8.91 14.35
CA ILE A 372 0.14 -9.03 15.78
C ILE A 372 -0.07 -10.46 16.26
N ARG A 373 -1.33 -10.91 16.28
CA ARG A 373 -1.74 -12.26 16.69
C ARG A 373 -1.80 -13.19 15.48
N ASP A 374 -2.25 -12.66 14.36
CA ASP A 374 -2.44 -13.43 13.13
C ASP A 374 -1.13 -13.46 12.33
N ARG A 375 -0.61 -14.68 12.14
CA ARG A 375 0.64 -14.90 11.40
C ARG A 375 0.42 -14.60 9.92
N ALA A 376 1.00 -13.50 9.46
CA ALA A 376 0.97 -13.10 8.07
C ALA A 376 1.63 -14.15 7.17
N ARG A 377 0.89 -14.56 6.13
CA ARG A 377 1.38 -15.51 5.14
C ARG A 377 2.42 -14.90 4.21
N ARG A 378 2.32 -13.60 3.93
CA ARG A 378 3.23 -12.81 3.09
C ARG A 378 4.04 -11.83 3.92
N ASP A 379 5.13 -11.34 3.35
CA ASP A 379 5.95 -10.30 3.96
C ASP A 379 5.13 -9.02 4.17
N PHE A 380 5.55 -8.22 5.14
CA PHE A 380 4.91 -6.96 5.47
C PHE A 380 5.91 -6.02 6.14
N PHE A 381 5.53 -4.76 6.22
CA PHE A 381 6.28 -3.72 6.89
C PHE A 381 5.50 -3.21 8.11
N TYR A 382 6.22 -2.78 9.14
CA TYR A 382 5.64 -2.10 10.28
C TYR A 382 6.46 -0.89 10.69
N ILE A 383 5.77 0.07 11.29
CA ILE A 383 6.27 1.41 11.58
C ILE A 383 6.42 1.55 13.08
N MET A 384 7.64 1.85 13.52
CA MET A 384 7.98 2.15 14.91
C MET A 384 8.34 3.63 15.04
N PRO A 385 8.25 4.23 16.24
CA PRO A 385 8.94 5.49 16.52
C PRO A 385 10.45 5.30 16.38
N ALA A 386 11.17 6.30 15.86
CA ALA A 386 12.63 6.21 15.70
C ALA A 386 13.35 6.10 17.05
N LYS A 387 14.44 5.32 17.11
CA LYS A 387 15.30 5.22 18.31
C LYS A 387 15.99 6.57 18.56
N GLY A 388 15.76 7.16 19.72
CA GLY A 388 16.39 8.44 20.12
C GLY A 388 15.44 9.63 20.23
N GLU A 389 14.14 9.47 19.97
CA GLU A 389 13.14 10.45 20.41
C GLU A 389 13.18 10.55 21.94
N ARG A 390 13.84 11.59 22.47
CA ARG A 390 13.83 11.88 23.90
C ARG A 390 12.38 12.06 24.33
N ARG A 391 12.00 11.38 25.42
CA ARG A 391 10.78 11.67 26.16
C ARG A 391 10.82 13.15 26.53
N THR A 392 10.02 13.99 25.88
CA THR A 392 9.76 15.32 26.42
C THR A 392 9.03 15.08 27.73
N ALA A 393 9.75 15.27 28.83
CA ALA A 393 9.20 15.16 30.17
C ALA A 393 7.98 16.10 30.24
N GLN A 394 6.83 15.54 30.60
CA GLN A 394 5.70 16.34 31.07
C GLN A 394 6.18 17.19 32.24
N LYS A 395 6.12 18.52 32.09
CA LYS A 395 6.03 19.42 33.22
C LYS A 395 4.58 19.49 33.69
#